data_AF-A0A3Q8ZJP3-F1
#
_entry.id   AF-A0A3Q8ZJP3-F1
#
_cell.length_a   1.000
_cell.length_b   1.000
_cell.length_c   1.000
_cell.angle_alpha   90.00
_cell.angle_beta   90.00
_cell.angle_gamma   90.00
#
_symmetry.space_group_name_H-M   'P 1'
#
loop_
_entity.id
_entity.type
_entity.pdbx_description
1 polymer ?
#
loop_
_entity_poly.entity_id
_entity_poly.type
_entity_poly.pdbx_seq_one_letter_code
_entity_poly.pdbx_strand_id
1 'polypeptide(L)'
;MQPCQKFVLIASPRTGSQALNRHLNQYDGMVMHGEVFNSTFVGLRNDYHEKMNLPREAVEVRDADPEQFIARIFDDPVARFVGFHLFPEQTRPAILPVLEDDSVKKLWLVRNPVASFLSLLEAEASGVWTVDASEPLPAGDDRKKVRFDIDRFNSYLNELNLFRAKIKSVLFETGQPYFPIHYGDIADPLVGNAIIAYLGGSQRLDRFKTETLKSPPRPFAERIENYWEFTAYFRAISTEALYALG
;
A
#
# COMPACT_ATOMS: atom_id res chain seq x y z
N MET A 1 -23.00 -19.67 8.38
CA MET A 1 -22.31 -18.46 7.88
C MET A 1 -20.94 -18.89 7.43
N GLN A 2 -20.48 -18.51 6.24
CA GLN A 2 -19.06 -18.70 5.90
C GLN A 2 -18.23 -17.82 6.86
N PRO A 3 -17.13 -18.34 7.42
CA PRO A 3 -16.26 -17.53 8.28
C PRO A 3 -15.70 -16.33 7.49
N CYS A 4 -15.65 -15.16 8.13
CA CYS A 4 -15.03 -13.97 7.57
C CYS A 4 -13.52 -14.22 7.40
N GLN A 5 -13.00 -13.99 6.20
CA GLN A 5 -11.58 -14.14 5.93
C GLN A 5 -10.85 -12.84 6.26
N LYS A 6 -9.91 -12.91 7.21
CA LYS A 6 -9.03 -11.81 7.61
C LYS A 6 -7.83 -11.73 6.67
N PHE A 7 -7.35 -10.53 6.36
CA PHE A 7 -6.12 -10.34 5.60
C PHE A 7 -5.41 -9.03 5.91
N VAL A 8 -4.14 -8.93 5.53
CA VAL A 8 -3.38 -7.68 5.54
C VAL A 8 -2.76 -7.41 4.18
N LEU A 9 -2.74 -6.15 3.78
CA LEU A 9 -1.97 -5.69 2.62
C LEU A 9 -0.65 -5.10 3.08
N ILE A 10 0.41 -5.88 2.92
CA ILE A 10 1.79 -5.46 3.13
C ILE A 10 2.21 -4.63 1.92
N ALA A 11 2.49 -3.36 2.15
CA ALA A 11 2.83 -2.41 1.10
C ALA A 11 3.74 -1.31 1.66
N SER A 12 4.15 -0.38 0.81
CA SER A 12 4.82 0.84 1.23
C SER A 12 4.16 2.06 0.59
N PRO A 13 4.41 3.28 1.10
CA PRO A 13 3.89 4.49 0.49
C PRO A 13 4.18 4.55 -1.02
N ARG A 14 3.23 5.10 -1.78
CA ARG A 14 3.34 5.28 -3.25
C ARG A 14 3.43 3.99 -4.08
N THR A 15 3.11 2.83 -3.51
CA THR A 15 3.05 1.55 -4.25
C THR A 15 1.74 1.30 -4.99
N GLY A 16 0.75 2.19 -4.87
CA GLY A 16 -0.59 2.00 -5.44
C GLY A 16 -1.59 1.29 -4.54
N SER A 17 -1.26 1.10 -3.26
CA SER A 17 -2.13 0.47 -2.24
C SER A 17 -3.52 1.09 -2.17
N GLN A 18 -3.65 2.42 -2.24
CA GLN A 18 -4.95 3.09 -2.23
C GLN A 18 -5.81 2.76 -3.47
N ALA A 19 -5.19 2.61 -4.65
CA ALA A 19 -5.92 2.23 -5.86
C ALA A 19 -6.38 0.77 -5.79
N LEU A 20 -5.49 -0.13 -5.36
CA LEU A 20 -5.86 -1.53 -5.11
C LEU A 20 -6.98 -1.64 -4.06
N ASN A 21 -6.91 -0.86 -2.98
CA ASN A 21 -7.93 -0.79 -1.94
C ASN A 21 -9.30 -0.40 -2.52
N ARG A 22 -9.34 0.65 -3.36
CA ARG A 22 -10.56 1.08 -4.04
C ARG A 22 -11.12 0.00 -4.97
N HIS A 23 -10.26 -0.73 -5.67
CA HIS A 23 -10.67 -1.82 -6.57
C HIS A 23 -11.22 -3.01 -5.80
N LEU A 24 -10.55 -3.44 -4.73
CA LEU A 24 -10.97 -4.58 -3.92
C LEU A 24 -12.27 -4.29 -3.16
N ASN A 25 -12.48 -3.06 -2.68
CA ASN A 25 -13.74 -2.65 -2.04
C ASN A 25 -14.96 -2.66 -2.99
N GLN A 26 -14.80 -2.98 -4.28
CA GLN A 26 -15.92 -3.19 -5.21
C GLN A 26 -16.51 -4.62 -5.15
N TYR A 27 -15.81 -5.58 -4.54
CA TYR A 27 -16.34 -6.93 -4.34
C TYR A 27 -17.33 -6.96 -3.17
N ASP A 28 -18.38 -7.76 -3.31
CA ASP A 28 -19.43 -7.86 -2.31
C ASP A 28 -18.89 -8.45 -1.01
N GLY A 29 -19.17 -7.77 0.10
CA GLY A 29 -18.69 -8.16 1.43
C GLY A 29 -17.20 -7.89 1.68
N MET A 30 -16.51 -7.16 0.80
CA MET A 30 -15.17 -6.65 1.08
C MET A 30 -15.22 -5.45 2.03
N VAL A 31 -14.40 -5.51 3.08
CA VAL A 31 -14.14 -4.43 4.02
C VAL A 31 -12.63 -4.25 4.11
N MET A 32 -12.07 -3.52 3.15
CA MET A 32 -10.64 -3.20 3.15
C MET A 32 -10.42 -1.78 3.66
N HIS A 33 -9.92 -1.65 4.88
CA HIS A 33 -9.47 -0.39 5.46
C HIS A 33 -8.13 0.04 4.86
N GLY A 34 -7.77 1.31 5.05
CA GLY A 34 -6.47 1.84 4.67
C GLY A 34 -5.43 1.62 5.78
N GLU A 35 -4.66 2.67 6.04
CA GLU A 35 -3.61 2.71 7.05
C GLU A 35 -4.18 2.92 8.46
N VAL A 36 -4.70 1.86 9.08
CA VAL A 36 -5.38 1.95 10.39
C VAL A 36 -4.43 2.32 11.54
N PHE A 37 -3.12 2.16 11.35
CA PHE A 37 -2.06 2.54 12.29
C PHE A 37 -1.24 3.77 11.86
N ASN A 38 -1.76 4.65 10.99
CA ASN A 38 -1.07 5.89 10.64
C ASN A 38 -0.80 6.76 11.89
N SER A 39 0.36 7.41 11.98
CA SER A 39 0.76 8.18 13.16
C SER A 39 -0.10 9.43 13.39
N THR A 40 -0.74 9.95 12.34
CA THR A 40 -1.49 11.21 12.36
C THR A 40 -3.01 11.01 12.32
N PHE A 41 -3.49 9.84 11.90
CA PHE A 41 -4.90 9.53 11.82
C PHE A 41 -5.17 8.01 11.90
N VAL A 42 -6.42 7.63 12.11
CA VAL A 42 -6.90 6.25 12.00
C VAL A 42 -7.44 6.02 10.59
N GLY A 43 -6.76 5.23 9.75
CA GLY A 43 -7.12 5.03 8.35
C GLY A 43 -8.22 3.99 8.10
N LEU A 44 -9.38 4.10 8.75
CA LEU A 44 -10.54 3.24 8.47
C LEU A 44 -11.16 3.58 7.10
N ARG A 45 -11.91 2.64 6.52
CA ARG A 45 -12.86 2.91 5.44
C ARG A 45 -13.84 3.99 5.93
N ASN A 46 -14.22 4.94 5.08
CA ASN A 46 -14.92 6.16 5.51
C ASN A 46 -16.18 5.90 6.35
N ASP A 47 -17.03 4.94 5.95
CA ASP A 47 -18.26 4.57 6.67
C ASP A 47 -18.00 3.82 7.99
N TYR A 48 -16.76 3.39 8.26
CA TYR A 48 -16.42 2.67 9.49
C TYR A 48 -16.08 3.58 10.66
N HIS A 49 -15.74 4.84 10.42
CA HIS A 49 -15.53 5.81 11.49
C HIS A 49 -16.79 5.96 12.36
N GLU A 50 -17.95 6.10 11.74
CA GLU A 50 -19.24 6.16 12.44
C GLU A 50 -19.62 4.81 13.05
N LYS A 51 -19.51 3.70 12.29
CA LYS A 51 -19.85 2.35 12.78
C LYS A 51 -19.06 1.92 14.00
N MET A 52 -17.77 2.31 14.06
CA MET A 52 -16.90 1.98 15.19
C MET A 52 -16.91 3.05 16.28
N ASN A 53 -17.65 4.15 16.11
CA ASN A 53 -17.59 5.32 17.00
C ASN A 53 -16.13 5.76 17.28
N LEU A 54 -15.33 5.83 16.22
CA LEU A 54 -13.91 6.15 16.28
C LEU A 54 -13.58 7.21 15.22
N PRO A 55 -13.55 8.50 15.60
CA PRO A 55 -13.17 9.58 14.69
C PRO A 55 -11.78 9.39 14.10
N ARG A 56 -11.53 10.00 12.94
CA ARG A 56 -10.27 9.85 12.19
C ARG A 56 -9.06 10.36 12.98
N GLU A 57 -9.25 11.39 13.77
CA GLU A 57 -8.26 12.05 14.61
C GLU A 57 -8.01 11.33 15.95
N ALA A 58 -8.79 10.30 16.29
CA ALA A 58 -8.73 9.60 17.58
C ALA A 58 -7.56 8.59 17.67
N VAL A 59 -6.35 9.03 17.32
CA VAL A 59 -5.12 8.22 17.35
C VAL A 59 -4.83 7.70 18.75
N GLU A 60 -4.99 8.53 19.78
CA GLU A 60 -4.72 8.14 21.17
C GLU A 60 -5.67 7.03 21.66
N VAL A 61 -6.94 7.07 21.26
CA VAL A 61 -7.93 6.03 21.61
C VAL A 61 -7.53 4.69 20.99
N ARG A 62 -7.07 4.70 19.74
CA ARG A 62 -6.57 3.49 19.06
C ARG A 62 -5.25 2.99 19.66
N ASP A 63 -4.36 3.90 20.04
CA ASP A 63 -3.04 3.56 20.60
C ASP A 63 -3.11 3.08 22.06
N ALA A 64 -4.21 3.38 22.78
CA ALA A 64 -4.43 2.91 24.14
C ALA A 64 -4.62 1.38 24.23
N ASP A 65 -5.26 0.76 23.24
CA ASP A 65 -5.42 -0.69 23.13
C ASP A 65 -5.41 -1.15 21.66
N PRO A 66 -4.21 -1.28 21.04
CA PRO A 66 -4.09 -1.59 19.63
C PRO A 66 -4.53 -3.03 19.30
N GLU A 67 -4.41 -3.97 20.24
CA GLU A 67 -4.82 -5.36 20.05
C GLU A 67 -6.34 -5.48 20.03
N GLN A 68 -7.03 -4.83 20.98
CA GLN A 68 -8.49 -4.76 20.97
C GLN A 68 -9.00 -4.04 19.71
N PHE A 69 -8.32 -3.00 19.25
CA PHE A 69 -8.69 -2.31 18.02
C PHE A 69 -8.61 -3.25 16.78
N ILE A 70 -7.53 -4.02 16.64
CA ILE A 70 -7.39 -5.02 15.58
C ILE A 70 -8.48 -6.09 15.68
N ALA A 71 -8.73 -6.62 16.89
CA ALA A 71 -9.78 -7.60 17.12
C ALA A 71 -11.15 -7.06 16.69
N ARG A 72 -11.44 -5.79 17.01
CA ARG A 72 -12.69 -5.12 16.63
C ARG A 72 -12.82 -4.89 15.12
N ILE A 73 -11.73 -4.67 14.40
CA ILE A 73 -11.73 -4.65 12.92
C ILE A 73 -12.08 -6.05 12.39
N PHE A 74 -11.44 -7.10 12.94
CA PHE A 74 -11.60 -8.46 12.44
C PHE A 74 -12.91 -9.15 12.83
N ASP A 75 -13.62 -8.65 13.85
CA ASP A 75 -14.93 -9.16 14.29
C ASP A 75 -16.11 -8.46 13.59
N ASP A 76 -15.89 -7.97 12.36
CA ASP A 76 -16.95 -7.35 11.57
C ASP A 76 -18.03 -8.37 11.19
N PRO A 77 -19.30 -8.18 11.65
CA PRO A 77 -20.36 -9.17 11.46
C PRO A 77 -20.93 -9.19 10.03
N VAL A 78 -20.67 -8.17 9.22
CA VAL A 78 -21.19 -8.06 7.84
C VAL A 78 -20.11 -8.30 6.79
N ALA A 79 -18.83 -8.28 7.18
CA ALA A 79 -17.73 -8.56 6.28
C ALA A 79 -17.65 -10.05 5.90
N ARG A 80 -17.42 -10.31 4.62
CA ARG A 80 -16.95 -11.60 4.13
C ARG A 80 -15.42 -11.64 4.10
N PHE A 81 -14.81 -10.51 3.77
CA PHE A 81 -13.37 -10.31 3.76
C PHE A 81 -13.07 -9.02 4.51
N VAL A 82 -12.14 -9.04 5.45
CA VAL A 82 -11.75 -7.86 6.20
C VAL A 82 -10.24 -7.73 6.30
N GLY A 83 -9.73 -6.52 6.05
CA GLY A 83 -8.30 -6.29 6.09
C GLY A 83 -7.91 -4.82 6.08
N PHE A 84 -6.62 -4.57 6.29
CA PHE A 84 -6.06 -3.22 6.35
C PHE A 84 -4.63 -3.18 5.79
N HIS A 85 -4.12 -1.96 5.59
CA HIS A 85 -2.76 -1.74 5.10
C HIS A 85 -1.75 -1.84 6.23
N LEU A 86 -0.61 -2.48 5.95
CA LEU A 86 0.57 -2.49 6.80
C LEU A 86 1.76 -1.88 6.07
N PHE A 87 2.22 -0.73 6.57
CA PHE A 87 3.38 -0.01 6.03
C PHE A 87 4.61 -0.09 6.96
N PRO A 88 5.82 0.22 6.45
CA PRO A 88 7.07 0.15 7.24
C PRO A 88 7.01 0.84 8.60
N GLU A 89 6.53 2.08 8.63
CA GLU A 89 6.43 2.94 9.82
C GLU A 89 5.42 2.43 10.86
N GLN A 90 4.58 1.46 10.47
CA GLN A 90 3.48 0.93 11.28
C GLN A 90 3.80 -0.41 11.93
N THR A 91 5.05 -0.89 11.81
CA THR A 91 5.49 -2.18 12.38
C THR A 91 5.69 -2.15 13.89
N ARG A 92 4.65 -1.71 14.61
CA ARG A 92 4.54 -1.73 16.08
C ARG A 92 4.45 -3.17 16.60
N PRO A 93 4.76 -3.41 17.88
CA PRO A 93 4.60 -4.72 18.50
C PRO A 93 3.23 -5.36 18.26
N ALA A 94 2.14 -4.56 18.31
CA ALA A 94 0.77 -5.04 18.09
C ALA A 94 0.47 -5.59 16.69
N ILE A 95 1.30 -5.28 15.69
CA ILE A 95 1.14 -5.82 14.33
C ILE A 95 1.78 -7.20 14.18
N LEU A 96 2.82 -7.49 14.97
CA LEU A 96 3.56 -8.74 14.84
C LEU A 96 2.65 -9.98 15.01
N PRO A 97 1.74 -10.03 16.00
CA PRO A 97 0.76 -11.12 16.10
C PRO A 97 -0.10 -11.30 14.85
N VAL A 98 -0.46 -10.22 14.15
CA VAL A 98 -1.25 -10.30 12.91
C VAL A 98 -0.45 -10.93 11.77
N LEU A 99 0.86 -10.65 11.72
CA LEU A 99 1.76 -11.27 10.75
C LEU A 99 1.99 -12.75 11.08
N GLU A 100 2.06 -13.12 12.35
CA GLU A 100 2.28 -14.49 12.82
C GLU A 100 1.03 -15.37 12.76
N ASP A 101 -0.18 -14.79 12.79
CA ASP A 101 -1.47 -15.49 12.74
C ASP A 101 -1.75 -16.10 11.35
N ASP A 102 -1.76 -17.43 11.26
CA ASP A 102 -1.99 -18.20 10.02
C ASP A 102 -3.41 -18.08 9.44
N SER A 103 -4.37 -17.65 10.26
CA SER A 103 -5.74 -17.38 9.84
C SER A 103 -5.85 -16.07 9.05
N VAL A 104 -4.89 -15.16 9.22
CA VAL A 104 -4.81 -13.89 8.48
C VAL A 104 -4.03 -14.11 7.19
N LYS A 105 -4.65 -13.90 6.04
CA LYS A 105 -3.97 -14.02 4.73
C LYS A 105 -3.08 -12.80 4.45
N LYS A 106 -1.96 -13.01 3.74
CA LYS A 106 -0.98 -11.95 3.45
C LYS A 106 -1.00 -11.61 1.97
N LEU A 107 -1.30 -10.35 1.66
CA LEU A 107 -1.12 -9.78 0.32
C LEU A 107 0.13 -8.90 0.34
N TRP A 108 0.99 -9.02 -0.66
CA TRP A 108 2.21 -8.22 -0.73
C TRP A 108 2.29 -7.43 -2.02
N LEU A 109 2.06 -6.12 -1.93
CA LEU A 109 2.16 -5.19 -3.05
C LEU A 109 3.55 -4.55 -3.13
N VAL A 110 4.18 -4.68 -4.30
CA VAL A 110 5.48 -4.09 -4.60
C VAL A 110 5.43 -3.19 -5.82
N ARG A 111 6.30 -2.17 -5.80
CA ARG A 111 6.57 -1.26 -6.90
C ARG A 111 8.07 -1.02 -6.97
N ASN A 112 8.58 -0.73 -8.17
CA ASN A 112 9.95 -0.28 -8.36
C ASN A 112 10.25 0.92 -7.43
N PRO A 113 11.30 0.85 -6.58
CA PRO A 113 11.55 1.84 -5.55
C PRO A 113 11.94 3.20 -6.13
N VAL A 114 12.60 3.25 -7.29
CA VAL A 114 12.91 4.51 -7.98
C VAL A 114 11.62 5.21 -8.40
N ALA A 115 10.67 4.47 -8.98
CA ALA A 115 9.38 5.02 -9.38
C ALA A 115 8.53 5.46 -8.17
N SER A 116 8.58 4.71 -7.05
CA SER A 116 7.91 5.07 -5.80
C SER A 116 8.51 6.34 -5.19
N PHE A 117 9.85 6.41 -5.09
CA PHE A 117 10.55 7.55 -4.52
C PHE A 117 10.39 8.81 -5.36
N LEU A 118 10.48 8.71 -6.69
CA LEU A 118 10.20 9.84 -7.57
C LEU A 118 8.75 10.34 -7.40
N SER A 119 7.80 9.42 -7.22
CA SER A 119 6.42 9.80 -6.93
C SER A 119 6.23 10.44 -5.55
N LEU A 120 7.08 10.11 -4.57
CA LEU A 120 7.10 10.75 -3.25
C LEU A 120 7.62 12.19 -3.37
N LEU A 121 8.76 12.39 -4.05
CA LEU A 121 9.33 13.73 -4.29
C LEU A 121 8.33 14.65 -5.01
N GLU A 122 7.63 14.15 -6.03
CA GLU A 122 6.60 14.91 -6.74
C GLU A 122 5.40 15.27 -5.84
N ALA A 123 4.98 14.37 -4.95
CA ALA A 123 3.90 14.62 -4.00
C ALA A 123 4.30 15.69 -2.97
N GLU A 124 5.52 15.63 -2.45
CA GLU A 124 6.07 16.64 -1.53
C GLU A 124 6.19 18.01 -2.19
N ALA A 125 6.71 18.06 -3.43
CA ALA A 125 6.90 19.30 -4.16
C ALA A 125 5.58 19.97 -4.56
N SER A 126 4.53 19.18 -4.80
CA SER A 126 3.20 19.69 -5.19
C SER A 126 2.27 19.89 -3.99
N GLY A 127 2.56 19.30 -2.83
CA GLY A 127 1.63 19.20 -1.71
C GLY A 127 0.47 18.22 -1.94
N VAL A 128 0.42 17.54 -3.08
CA VAL A 128 -0.69 16.64 -3.47
C VAL A 128 -0.30 15.19 -3.19
N TRP A 129 -0.78 14.66 -2.06
CA TRP A 129 -0.51 13.30 -1.62
C TRP A 129 -1.48 12.28 -2.21
N THR A 130 -2.73 12.68 -2.42
CA THR A 130 -3.77 11.88 -3.06
C THR A 130 -4.21 12.65 -4.27
N VAL A 131 -4.06 12.06 -5.47
CA VAL A 131 -4.88 12.52 -6.59
C VAL A 131 -6.24 11.90 -6.30
N ASP A 132 -7.06 12.63 -5.54
CA ASP A 132 -8.43 12.20 -5.31
C ASP A 132 -9.11 12.12 -6.68
N ALA A 133 -9.89 11.06 -6.89
CA ALA A 133 -10.48 10.78 -8.21
C ALA A 133 -11.47 11.88 -8.66
N SER A 134 -11.84 12.78 -7.75
CA SER A 134 -12.69 13.94 -7.96
C SER A 134 -11.94 15.22 -8.31
N GLU A 135 -10.61 15.27 -8.14
CA GLU A 135 -9.84 16.47 -8.48
C GLU A 135 -9.18 16.31 -9.85
N PRO A 136 -9.49 17.19 -10.83
CA PRO A 136 -8.72 17.25 -12.04
C PRO A 136 -7.26 17.50 -11.65
N LEU A 137 -6.37 16.61 -12.08
CA LEU A 137 -4.95 16.98 -12.19
C LEU A 137 -4.91 18.31 -12.96
N PRO A 138 -4.16 19.33 -12.49
CA PRO A 138 -4.04 20.58 -13.22
C PRO A 138 -3.77 20.27 -14.69
N ALA A 139 -4.67 20.71 -15.56
CA ALA A 139 -4.55 20.52 -16.99
C ALA A 139 -3.37 21.38 -17.46
N GLY A 140 -2.19 20.77 -17.52
CA GLY A 140 -0.96 21.42 -17.90
C GLY A 140 0.25 20.51 -17.70
N ASP A 141 1.22 20.66 -18.60
CA ASP A 141 2.55 20.05 -18.49
C ASP A 141 3.42 20.73 -17.40
N ASP A 142 2.84 21.68 -16.66
CA ASP A 142 3.46 22.47 -15.57
C ASP A 142 3.74 21.67 -14.28
N ARG A 143 3.71 20.34 -14.34
CA ARG A 143 4.21 19.52 -13.24
C ARG A 143 5.72 19.67 -13.18
N LYS A 144 6.17 20.57 -12.30
CA LYS A 144 7.57 20.89 -12.03
C LYS A 144 8.40 19.62 -11.91
N LYS A 145 9.58 19.66 -12.52
CA LYS A 145 10.60 18.65 -12.28
C LYS A 145 10.99 18.68 -10.79
N VAL A 146 11.47 17.55 -10.29
CA VAL A 146 11.98 17.44 -8.92
C VAL A 146 13.45 17.07 -8.94
N ARG A 147 14.21 17.60 -7.99
CA ARG A 147 15.58 17.17 -7.74
C ARG A 147 15.57 15.78 -7.09
N PHE A 148 16.27 14.83 -7.70
CA PHE A 148 16.44 13.48 -7.17
C PHE A 148 17.71 13.44 -6.30
N ASP A 149 17.52 13.46 -4.98
CA ASP A 149 18.59 13.32 -4.01
C ASP A 149 18.96 11.84 -3.82
N ILE A 150 20.19 11.47 -4.17
CA ILE A 150 20.70 10.09 -4.13
C ILE A 150 20.86 9.61 -2.69
N ASP A 151 21.35 10.43 -1.78
CA ASP A 151 21.59 10.02 -0.38
C ASP A 151 20.25 9.80 0.34
N ARG A 152 19.28 10.67 0.06
CA ARG A 152 17.90 10.48 0.53
C ARG A 152 17.27 9.22 -0.07
N PHE A 153 17.50 8.94 -1.35
CA PHE A 153 17.04 7.71 -1.98
C PHE A 153 17.65 6.46 -1.34
N ASN A 154 18.94 6.47 -1.03
CA ASN A 154 19.62 5.35 -0.40
C ASN A 154 19.09 5.09 1.01
N SER A 155 18.83 6.15 1.79
CA SER A 155 18.17 6.04 3.10
C SER A 155 16.78 5.41 2.98
N TYR A 156 15.95 5.92 2.05
CA TYR A 156 14.63 5.37 1.74
C TYR A 156 14.69 3.88 1.35
N LEU A 157 15.63 3.52 0.49
CA LEU A 157 15.80 2.14 0.03
C LEU A 157 16.21 1.21 1.16
N ASN A 158 17.13 1.67 2.03
CA ASN A 158 17.58 0.91 3.19
C ASN A 158 16.41 0.61 4.15
N GLU A 159 15.61 1.60 4.49
CA GLU A 159 14.41 1.42 5.33
C GLU A 159 13.40 0.45 4.70
N LEU A 160 13.15 0.59 3.39
CA LEU A 160 12.27 -0.31 2.66
C LEU A 160 12.78 -1.77 2.68
N ASN A 161 14.08 -1.96 2.55
CA ASN A 161 14.70 -3.29 2.55
C ASN A 161 14.72 -3.91 3.94
N LEU A 162 14.97 -3.13 5.00
CA LEU A 162 14.84 -3.59 6.39
C LEU A 162 13.41 -4.06 6.69
N PHE A 163 12.40 -3.30 6.26
CA PHE A 163 11.01 -3.71 6.37
C PHE A 163 10.73 -5.02 5.61
N ARG A 164 11.13 -5.10 4.34
CA ARG A 164 10.94 -6.31 3.52
C ARG A 164 11.63 -7.52 4.14
N ALA A 165 12.85 -7.37 4.66
CA ALA A 165 13.59 -8.44 5.32
C ALA A 165 12.87 -8.91 6.59
N LYS A 166 12.38 -7.99 7.43
CA LYS A 166 11.59 -8.31 8.62
C LYS A 166 10.34 -9.12 8.26
N ILE A 167 9.56 -8.68 7.28
CA ILE A 167 8.38 -9.42 6.83
C ILE A 167 8.76 -10.81 6.30
N LYS A 168 9.80 -10.92 5.45
CA LYS A 168 10.25 -12.22 4.93
C LYS A 168 10.68 -13.16 6.07
N SER A 169 11.39 -12.66 7.08
CA SER A 169 11.82 -13.47 8.23
C SER A 169 10.60 -14.06 8.95
N VAL A 170 9.63 -13.21 9.31
CA VAL A 170 8.42 -13.66 10.01
C VAL A 170 7.64 -14.70 9.20
N LEU A 171 7.43 -14.45 7.90
CA LEU A 171 6.69 -15.39 7.04
C LEU A 171 7.46 -16.70 6.80
N PHE A 172 8.78 -16.64 6.73
CA PHE A 172 9.63 -17.82 6.59
C PHE A 172 9.62 -18.66 7.88
N GLU A 173 9.82 -18.04 9.04
CA GLU A 173 9.83 -18.69 10.35
C GLU A 173 8.48 -19.35 10.67
N THR A 174 7.37 -18.71 10.27
CA THR A 174 6.01 -19.23 10.47
C THR A 174 5.51 -20.14 9.34
N GLY A 175 6.29 -20.32 8.27
CA GLY A 175 5.91 -21.15 7.12
C GLY A 175 4.68 -20.64 6.34
N GLN A 176 4.37 -19.35 6.44
CA GLN A 176 3.14 -18.79 5.89
C GLN A 176 3.30 -18.30 4.44
N PRO A 177 2.34 -18.61 3.55
CA PRO A 177 2.35 -18.09 2.19
C PRO A 177 1.87 -16.63 2.14
N TYR A 178 2.28 -15.92 1.09
CA TYR A 178 1.72 -14.62 0.72
C TYR A 178 1.39 -14.57 -0.77
N PHE A 179 0.44 -13.70 -1.14
CA PHE A 179 0.08 -13.44 -2.53
C PHE A 179 0.84 -12.22 -3.06
N PRO A 180 1.77 -12.38 -4.03
CA PRO A 180 2.52 -11.26 -4.59
C PRO A 180 1.67 -10.43 -5.55
N ILE A 181 1.82 -9.10 -5.51
CA ILE A 181 1.11 -8.15 -6.36
C ILE A 181 2.12 -7.12 -6.86
N HIS A 182 2.15 -6.89 -8.18
CA HIS A 182 2.93 -5.80 -8.76
C HIS A 182 2.04 -4.61 -9.06
N TYR A 183 2.58 -3.40 -8.86
CA TYR A 183 1.90 -2.14 -9.18
C TYR A 183 1.35 -2.07 -10.62
N GLY A 184 2.04 -2.70 -11.58
CA GLY A 184 1.60 -2.73 -12.98
C GLY A 184 0.23 -3.40 -13.17
N ASP A 185 -0.11 -4.33 -12.28
CA ASP A 185 -1.23 -5.24 -12.47
C ASP A 185 -2.45 -4.88 -11.61
N ILE A 186 -2.35 -3.87 -10.74
CA ILE A 186 -3.43 -3.53 -9.79
C ILE A 186 -4.74 -3.09 -10.45
N ALA A 187 -4.68 -2.65 -11.71
CA ALA A 187 -5.84 -2.25 -12.49
C ALA A 187 -6.47 -3.42 -13.28
N ASP A 188 -5.82 -4.59 -13.29
CA ASP A 188 -6.32 -5.78 -13.97
C ASP A 188 -7.36 -6.51 -13.09
N PRO A 189 -8.62 -6.65 -13.55
CA PRO A 189 -9.64 -7.41 -12.84
C PRO A 189 -9.24 -8.86 -12.58
N LEU A 190 -8.40 -9.47 -13.43
CA LEU A 190 -7.89 -10.83 -13.21
C LEU A 190 -7.07 -10.93 -11.92
N VAL A 191 -6.28 -9.92 -11.60
CA VAL A 191 -5.51 -9.86 -10.35
C VAL A 191 -6.42 -9.71 -9.16
N GLY A 192 -7.43 -8.83 -9.24
CA GLY A 192 -8.46 -8.74 -8.21
C GLY A 192 -9.19 -10.07 -7.98
N ASN A 193 -9.60 -10.73 -9.07
CA ASN A 193 -10.27 -12.03 -9.01
C ASN A 193 -9.37 -13.10 -8.39
N ALA A 194 -8.06 -13.09 -8.69
CA ALA A 194 -7.08 -13.99 -8.10
C ALA A 194 -6.88 -13.72 -6.60
N ILE A 195 -6.85 -12.46 -6.18
CA ILE A 195 -6.83 -12.08 -4.75
C ILE A 195 -8.07 -12.62 -4.04
N ILE A 196 -9.26 -12.43 -4.62
CA ILE A 196 -10.51 -12.97 -4.04
C ILE A 196 -10.45 -14.48 -3.92
N ALA A 197 -9.95 -15.19 -4.94
CA ALA A 197 -9.76 -16.63 -4.88
C ALA A 197 -8.77 -17.05 -3.76
N TYR A 198 -7.66 -16.34 -3.61
CA TYR A 198 -6.68 -16.55 -2.54
C TYR A 198 -7.29 -16.32 -1.14
N LEU A 199 -8.23 -15.37 -1.02
CA LEU A 199 -9.00 -15.12 0.19
C LEU A 199 -10.17 -16.13 0.39
N GLY A 200 -10.31 -17.14 -0.46
CA GLY A 200 -11.38 -18.16 -0.35
C GLY A 200 -12.73 -17.74 -0.92
N GLY A 201 -12.77 -16.65 -1.70
CA GLY A 201 -13.92 -16.22 -2.45
C GLY A 201 -14.01 -16.82 -3.86
N SER A 202 -15.16 -16.65 -4.50
CA SER A 202 -15.42 -17.09 -5.88
C SER A 202 -16.01 -16.00 -6.77
N GLN A 203 -16.12 -14.77 -6.24
CA GLN A 203 -16.67 -13.63 -6.96
C GLN A 203 -15.73 -13.24 -8.11
N ARG A 204 -16.31 -12.72 -9.18
CA ARG A 204 -15.56 -12.23 -10.33
C ARG A 204 -16.09 -10.88 -10.77
N LEU A 205 -15.17 -9.97 -11.08
CA LEU A 205 -15.45 -8.74 -11.79
C LEU A 205 -14.78 -8.80 -13.17
N ASP A 206 -15.51 -8.39 -14.20
CA ASP A 206 -14.97 -8.27 -15.57
C ASP A 206 -14.22 -6.93 -15.77
N ARG A 207 -14.52 -5.95 -14.93
CA ARG A 207 -13.89 -4.62 -14.91
C ARG A 207 -14.03 -3.98 -13.54
N PHE A 208 -13.05 -3.19 -13.14
CA PHE A 208 -13.23 -2.25 -12.04
C PHE A 208 -13.95 -1.00 -12.55
N LYS A 209 -14.85 -0.46 -11.73
CA LYS A 209 -15.32 0.93 -11.89
C LYS A 209 -14.12 1.84 -11.65
N THR A 210 -13.62 2.45 -12.71
CA THR A 210 -12.57 3.47 -12.67
C THR A 210 -13.22 4.84 -12.75
N GLU A 211 -12.98 5.69 -11.76
CA GLU A 211 -13.49 7.06 -11.76
C GLU A 211 -12.62 8.03 -12.58
N THR A 212 -11.45 7.62 -13.09
CA THR A 212 -10.59 8.57 -13.82
C THR A 212 -9.58 7.91 -14.77
N LEU A 213 -9.33 8.60 -15.89
CA LEU A 213 -8.26 8.34 -16.85
C LEU A 213 -6.89 8.64 -16.20
N LYS A 214 -6.13 7.59 -15.89
CA LYS A 214 -4.74 7.75 -15.45
C LYS A 214 -3.94 8.36 -16.61
N SER A 215 -3.30 9.51 -16.37
CA SER A 215 -2.37 10.07 -17.34
C SER A 215 -1.25 9.05 -17.65
N PRO A 216 -0.79 8.95 -18.91
CA PRO A 216 0.32 8.08 -19.25
C PRO A 216 1.55 8.44 -18.42
N PRO A 217 2.38 7.44 -18.06
CA PRO A 217 3.59 7.68 -17.29
C PRO A 217 4.53 8.59 -18.08
N ARG A 218 4.98 9.69 -17.46
CA ARG A 218 6.01 10.55 -18.05
C ARG A 218 7.40 9.90 -17.90
N PRO A 219 8.29 10.00 -18.90
CA PRO A 219 9.68 9.58 -18.79
C PRO A 219 10.41 10.24 -17.62
N PHE A 220 11.41 9.55 -17.04
CA PHE A 220 12.20 10.12 -15.94
C PHE A 220 12.97 11.40 -16.33
N ALA A 221 13.43 11.51 -17.57
CA ALA A 221 14.13 12.70 -18.07
C ALA A 221 13.26 13.99 -18.04
N GLU A 222 11.95 13.82 -18.12
CA GLU A 222 10.97 14.92 -18.05
C GLU A 222 10.55 15.23 -16.60
N ARG A 223 10.88 14.36 -15.65
CA ARG A 223 10.45 14.46 -14.24
C ARG A 223 11.58 14.85 -13.30
N ILE A 224 12.82 14.54 -13.65
CA ILE A 224 14.01 14.73 -12.80
C ILE A 224 14.83 15.93 -13.30
N GLU A 225 15.11 16.89 -12.42
CA GLU A 225 15.92 18.08 -12.74
C GLU A 225 17.39 17.71 -13.00
N ASN A 226 18.00 16.96 -12.09
CA ASN A 226 19.38 16.49 -12.15
C ASN A 226 19.49 15.11 -12.83
N TYR A 227 18.84 14.94 -13.99
CA TYR A 227 18.74 13.64 -14.65
C TYR A 227 20.10 12.99 -14.97
N TRP A 228 21.11 13.80 -15.33
CA TRP A 228 22.45 13.28 -15.61
C TRP A 228 23.12 12.67 -14.38
N GLU A 229 23.05 13.35 -13.22
CA GLU A 229 23.55 12.86 -11.93
C GLU A 229 22.84 11.55 -11.54
N PHE A 230 21.51 11.52 -11.66
CA PHE A 230 20.69 10.33 -11.47
C PHE A 230 21.18 9.17 -12.36
N THR A 231 21.32 9.38 -13.66
CA THR A 231 21.77 8.29 -14.57
C THR A 231 23.20 7.83 -14.31
N ALA A 232 24.11 8.75 -13.94
CA ALA A 232 25.48 8.41 -13.62
C ALA A 232 25.56 7.49 -12.40
N TYR A 233 24.77 7.78 -11.37
CA TYR A 233 24.66 6.93 -10.18
C TYR A 233 24.18 5.51 -10.54
N PHE A 234 23.04 5.37 -11.22
CA PHE A 234 22.49 4.04 -11.54
C PHE A 234 23.33 3.24 -12.55
N ARG A 235 24.23 3.88 -13.30
CA ARG A 235 25.24 3.20 -14.14
C ARG A 235 26.45 2.72 -13.34
N ALA A 236 26.77 3.39 -12.23
CA ALA A 236 27.96 3.13 -11.43
C ALA A 236 27.71 2.14 -10.28
N ILE A 237 26.46 1.94 -9.85
CA ILE A 237 26.14 0.95 -8.81
C ILE A 237 26.36 -0.48 -9.31
N SER A 238 26.79 -1.37 -8.40
CA SER A 238 27.03 -2.78 -8.71
C SER A 238 25.73 -3.52 -9.03
N THR A 239 25.84 -4.66 -9.72
CA THR A 239 24.71 -5.57 -9.96
C THR A 239 24.06 -6.03 -8.64
N GLU A 240 24.84 -6.21 -7.57
CA GLU A 240 24.32 -6.52 -6.24
C GLU A 240 23.50 -5.38 -5.65
N ALA A 241 23.96 -4.14 -5.80
CA ALA A 241 23.19 -2.96 -5.40
C ALA A 241 21.92 -2.77 -6.26
N LEU A 242 21.96 -3.19 -7.54
CA LEU A 242 20.77 -3.25 -8.39
C LEU A 242 19.76 -4.30 -7.90
N TYR A 243 20.19 -5.49 -7.48
CA TYR A 243 19.29 -6.48 -6.89
C TYR A 243 18.66 -6.04 -5.57
N ALA A 244 19.36 -5.20 -4.79
CA ALA A 244 18.80 -4.58 -3.59
C ALA A 244 17.66 -3.60 -3.88
N LEU A 245 17.48 -3.15 -5.14
CA LEU A 245 16.33 -2.35 -5.56
C LEU A 245 15.05 -3.19 -5.71
N GLY A 246 15.14 -4.52 -5.70
CA GLY A 246 14.03 -5.42 -6.04
C GLY A 246 13.72 -5.37 -7.53
#